data_AF-A0A3A8H0Q1-F1
#
_entry.id   AF-A0A3A8H0Q1-F1
#
_cell.length_a   1.000
_cell.length_b   1.000
_cell.length_c   1.000
_cell.angle_alpha   90.00
_cell.angle_beta   90.00
_cell.angle_gamma   90.00
#
_symmetry.space_group_name_H-M   'P 1'
#
loop_
_entity.id
_entity.type
_entity.pdbx_description
1 polymer ?
#
loop_
_entity_poly.entity_id
_entity_poly.type
_entity_poly.pdbx_seq_one_letter_code
_entity_poly.pdbx_strand_id
1 'polypeptide(L)'
;MKCFSLENARPLTATVSGSRTRWVRRNLLLAAAVRKELRTRGPDAEKCLLVLLTDPEPGTRYWAATAALGFAPSEAERALALLAEPPPTLLSVSASMTLDAWKNGTLPLEE
;
A
#
# COMPACT_ATOMS: atom_id res chain seq x y z
N MET A 1 -8.86 -31.16 -34.76
CA MET A 1 -9.96 -30.59 -33.96
C MET A 1 -10.26 -31.58 -32.84
N LYS A 2 -10.33 -31.07 -31.59
CA LYS A 2 -10.48 -31.74 -30.27
C LYS A 2 -9.38 -32.69 -29.81
N CYS A 3 -8.68 -32.28 -28.74
CA CYS A 3 -8.72 -32.88 -27.39
C CYS A 3 -7.50 -32.42 -26.59
N PHE A 4 -7.67 -31.80 -25.41
CA PHE A 4 -7.10 -32.30 -24.16
C PHE A 4 -7.63 -31.54 -22.94
N SER A 5 -8.01 -32.33 -21.93
CA SER A 5 -8.70 -31.96 -20.70
C SER A 5 -7.85 -31.08 -19.78
N LEU A 6 -8.51 -30.12 -19.11
CA LEU A 6 -7.99 -29.44 -17.93
C LEU A 6 -8.34 -30.26 -16.69
N GLU A 7 -7.55 -31.29 -16.44
CA GLU A 7 -7.42 -31.92 -15.13
C GLU A 7 -5.95 -32.21 -14.92
N ASN A 8 -5.29 -31.33 -14.15
CA ASN A 8 -4.14 -31.70 -13.33
C ASN A 8 -3.92 -30.59 -12.30
N ALA A 9 -4.33 -30.92 -11.09
CA ALA A 9 -3.97 -30.22 -9.87
C ALA A 9 -2.46 -29.97 -9.82
N ARG A 10 -2.05 -28.71 -9.70
CA ARG A 10 -0.78 -28.37 -9.06
C ARG A 10 -1.12 -27.63 -7.78
N PRO A 11 -0.72 -28.14 -6.60
CA PRO A 11 -0.69 -27.29 -5.43
C PRO A 11 0.44 -26.28 -5.68
N LEU A 12 0.09 -25.05 -6.05
CA LEU A 12 1.03 -23.95 -5.98
C LEU A 12 1.17 -23.57 -4.51
N THR A 13 1.90 -24.40 -3.75
CA THR A 13 2.68 -23.89 -2.62
C THR A 13 3.70 -22.94 -3.22
N ALA A 14 3.26 -21.71 -3.46
CA ALA A 14 4.11 -20.63 -3.89
C ALA A 14 5.16 -20.43 -2.80
N THR A 15 6.34 -20.99 -3.02
CA THR A 15 7.56 -20.52 -2.39
C THR A 15 7.56 -19.01 -2.56
N VAL A 16 7.46 -18.27 -1.45
CA VAL A 16 7.70 -16.83 -1.41
C VAL A 16 9.14 -16.65 -1.90
N SER A 17 9.29 -16.44 -3.21
CA SER A 17 10.60 -16.44 -3.84
C SER A 17 11.36 -15.21 -3.34
N GLY A 18 12.55 -15.41 -2.77
CA GLY A 18 13.35 -14.33 -2.17
C GLY A 18 13.68 -13.19 -3.15
N SER A 19 13.53 -13.41 -4.46
CA SER A 19 13.62 -12.38 -5.50
C SER A 19 12.45 -11.39 -5.46
N ARG A 20 11.20 -11.85 -5.23
CA ARG A 20 10.02 -10.98 -5.12
C ARG A 20 10.09 -10.10 -3.87
N THR A 21 10.55 -10.67 -2.75
CA THR A 21 10.73 -9.92 -1.48
C THR A 21 11.80 -8.83 -1.58
N ARG A 22 12.93 -9.09 -2.27
CA ARG A 22 13.98 -8.08 -2.47
C ARG A 22 13.50 -6.90 -3.33
N TRP A 23 12.73 -7.18 -4.39
CA TRP A 23 12.17 -6.14 -5.24
C TRP A 23 11.20 -5.24 -4.48
N VAL A 24 10.28 -5.81 -3.70
CA VAL A 24 9.35 -5.03 -2.86
C VAL A 24 10.10 -4.15 -1.87
N ARG A 25 11.11 -4.70 -1.17
CA ARG A 25 11.91 -3.94 -0.22
C ARG A 25 12.63 -2.77 -0.89
N ARG A 26 13.21 -2.96 -2.08
CA ARG A 26 13.91 -1.90 -2.83
C ARG A 26 12.94 -0.79 -3.25
N ASN A 27 11.77 -1.12 -3.77
CA ASN A 27 10.78 -0.13 -4.19
C ASN A 27 10.20 0.65 -3.00
N LEU A 28 9.99 -0.01 -1.87
CA LEU A 28 9.56 0.66 -0.63
C LEU A 28 10.58 1.72 -0.17
N LEU A 29 11.88 1.40 -0.21
CA LEU A 29 12.95 2.34 0.13
C LEU A 29 13.01 3.53 -0.83
N LEU A 30 12.79 3.30 -2.13
CA LEU A 30 12.74 4.38 -3.12
C LEU A 30 11.54 5.29 -2.88
N ALA A 31 10.37 4.73 -2.59
CA ALA A 31 9.17 5.51 -2.28
C ALA A 31 9.37 6.38 -1.03
N ALA A 32 9.96 5.82 0.04
CA ALA A 32 10.32 6.58 1.24
C ALA A 32 11.33 7.71 0.94
N ALA A 33 12.34 7.47 0.10
CA ALA A 33 13.29 8.49 -0.32
C ALA A 33 12.63 9.61 -1.13
N VAL A 34 11.72 9.27 -2.05
CA VAL A 34 10.94 10.25 -2.82
C VAL A 34 10.09 11.10 -1.89
N ARG A 35 9.36 10.50 -0.95
CA ARG A 35 8.56 11.25 0.04
C ARG A 35 9.44 12.19 0.86
N LYS A 36 10.60 11.71 1.33
CA LYS A 36 11.55 12.55 2.09
C LYS A 36 11.96 13.80 1.29
N GLU A 37 12.27 13.63 0.01
CA GLU A 37 12.60 14.77 -0.87
C GLU A 37 11.39 15.67 -1.18
N LEU A 38 10.17 15.15 -1.24
CA LEU A 38 8.98 16.01 -1.36
C LEU A 38 8.80 16.88 -0.11
N ARG A 39 9.05 16.33 1.08
CA ARG A 39 9.01 17.09 2.34
C ARG A 39 10.03 18.22 2.39
N THR A 40 11.25 18.02 1.87
CA THR A 40 12.28 19.09 1.82
C THR A 40 11.89 20.25 0.89
N ARG A 41 11.04 19.98 -0.11
CA ARG A 41 10.53 20.99 -1.05
C ARG A 41 9.30 21.75 -0.54
N GLY A 42 8.74 21.32 0.58
CA GLY A 42 7.63 21.97 1.26
C GLY A 42 6.27 21.29 1.08
N PRO A 43 5.24 21.79 1.78
CA PRO A 43 3.96 21.11 1.95
C PRO A 43 3.18 20.93 0.63
N ASP A 44 3.34 21.84 -0.33
CA ASP A 44 2.65 21.73 -1.62
C ASP A 44 3.24 20.61 -2.50
N ALA A 45 4.54 20.35 -2.39
CA ALA A 45 5.17 19.22 -3.07
C ALA A 45 4.72 17.88 -2.46
N GLU A 46 4.57 17.82 -1.14
CA GLU A 46 4.07 16.61 -0.47
C GLU A 46 2.60 16.31 -0.82
N LYS A 47 1.76 17.34 -0.98
CA LYS A 47 0.36 17.19 -1.43
C LYS A 47 0.22 16.56 -2.81
N CYS A 48 1.24 16.59 -3.67
CA CYS A 48 1.20 15.89 -4.96
C CYS A 48 0.99 14.37 -4.80
N LEU A 49 1.31 13.80 -3.63
CA LEU A 49 1.04 12.39 -3.33
C LEU A 49 -0.45 12.04 -3.29
N LEU A 50 -1.34 13.02 -3.08
CA LEU A 50 -2.79 12.79 -3.03
C LEU A 50 -3.36 12.25 -4.35
N VAL A 51 -2.71 12.53 -5.48
CA VAL A 51 -3.09 11.96 -6.79
C VAL A 51 -3.03 10.43 -6.78
N LEU A 52 -2.12 9.84 -5.99
CA LEU A 52 -1.91 8.40 -5.93
C LEU A 52 -2.99 7.67 -5.12
N LEU A 53 -3.88 8.38 -4.43
CA LEU A 53 -5.00 7.77 -3.70
C LEU A 53 -6.04 7.11 -4.62
N THR A 54 -5.99 7.42 -5.93
CA THR A 54 -6.87 6.83 -6.96
C THR A 54 -6.12 5.94 -7.95
N ASP A 55 -4.85 5.63 -7.70
CA ASP A 55 -4.04 4.76 -8.56
C ASP A 55 -4.71 3.37 -8.71
N PRO A 56 -4.68 2.72 -9.89
CA PRO A 56 -5.31 1.41 -10.07
C PRO A 56 -4.71 0.33 -9.15
N GLU A 57 -3.42 0.44 -8.77
CA GLU A 57 -2.77 -0.56 -7.95
C GLU A 57 -3.06 -0.35 -6.46
N PRO A 58 -3.71 -1.31 -5.77
CA PRO A 58 -4.06 -1.17 -4.35
C PRO A 58 -2.87 -0.91 -3.43
N GLY A 59 -1.70 -1.50 -3.71
CA GLY A 59 -0.48 -1.26 -2.94
C GLY A 59 0.01 0.19 -3.03
N THR A 60 -0.12 0.83 -4.20
CA THR A 60 0.20 2.25 -4.40
C THR A 60 -0.72 3.13 -3.59
N ARG A 61 -2.04 2.87 -3.66
CA ARG A 61 -3.04 3.61 -2.86
C ARG A 61 -2.78 3.49 -1.37
N TYR A 62 -2.47 2.29 -0.89
CA TYR A 62 -2.14 2.05 0.52
C TYR A 62 -0.93 2.87 0.95
N TRP A 63 0.19 2.80 0.21
CA TRP A 63 1.38 3.57 0.52
C TRP A 63 1.11 5.09 0.54
N ALA A 64 0.39 5.59 -0.46
CA ALA A 64 0.03 7.00 -0.55
C ALA A 64 -0.87 7.44 0.61
N ALA A 65 -1.85 6.61 0.99
CA ALA A 65 -2.74 6.89 2.11
C ALA A 65 -1.97 6.93 3.44
N THR A 66 -1.11 5.96 3.73
CA THR A 66 -0.27 5.96 4.93
C THR A 66 0.66 7.18 4.96
N ALA A 67 1.22 7.58 3.83
CA ALA A 67 2.05 8.78 3.72
C ALA A 67 1.25 10.08 3.95
N ALA A 68 -0.01 10.12 3.52
CA ALA A 68 -0.86 11.29 3.60
C ALA A 68 -1.45 11.56 5.00
N LEU A 69 -1.43 10.57 5.92
CA LEU A 69 -2.01 10.71 7.26
C LEU A 69 -1.49 11.95 8.02
N GLY A 70 -0.21 12.29 7.87
CA GLY A 70 0.41 13.41 8.59
C GLY A 70 0.02 14.81 8.10
N PHE A 71 -0.46 14.96 6.86
CA PHE A 71 -0.72 16.27 6.26
C PHE A 71 -2.11 16.42 5.61
N ALA A 72 -2.80 15.31 5.35
CA ALA A 72 -4.14 15.24 4.75
C ALA A 72 -4.92 14.04 5.33
N PRO A 73 -5.20 14.06 6.65
CA PRO A 73 -5.76 12.91 7.36
C PRO A 73 -7.14 12.50 6.85
N SER A 74 -8.01 13.45 6.48
CA SER A 74 -9.36 13.14 6.01
C SER A 74 -9.37 12.34 4.70
N GLU A 75 -8.50 12.70 3.75
CA GLU A 75 -8.32 12.00 2.48
C GLU A 75 -7.69 10.62 2.69
N ALA A 76 -6.66 10.56 3.54
CA ALA A 76 -5.94 9.34 3.86
C ALA A 76 -6.83 8.30 4.56
N GLU A 77 -7.56 8.70 5.59
CA GLU A 77 -8.46 7.83 6.34
C GLU A 77 -9.54 7.23 5.44
N ARG A 78 -10.13 8.04 4.54
CA ARG A 78 -11.10 7.56 3.57
C ARG A 78 -10.51 6.52 2.63
N ALA A 79 -9.31 6.75 2.12
CA ALA A 79 -8.63 5.79 1.24
C ALA A 79 -8.29 4.48 1.97
N LEU A 80 -7.82 4.55 3.22
CA LEU A 80 -7.56 3.37 4.05
C LEU A 80 -8.85 2.60 4.36
N ALA A 81 -9.94 3.29 4.66
CA ALA A 81 -11.23 2.66 4.91
C ALA A 81 -11.72 1.87 3.69
N LEU A 82 -11.62 2.45 2.48
CA LEU A 82 -11.97 1.77 1.23
C LEU A 82 -11.06 0.55 0.98
N LEU A 83 -9.77 0.63 1.30
CA LEU A 83 -8.84 -0.49 1.17
C LEU A 83 -9.10 -1.60 2.20
N ALA A 84 -9.70 -1.27 3.34
CA ALA A 84 -10.05 -2.22 4.40
C ALA A 84 -11.34 -3.00 4.10
N GLU A 85 -12.11 -2.59 3.08
CA GLU A 85 -13.34 -3.28 2.70
C GLU A 85 -13.05 -4.74 2.23
N PRO A 86 -14.01 -5.66 2.40
CA PRO A 86 -13.87 -7.04 1.94
C PRO A 86 -13.61 -7.17 0.43
N PRO A 87 -12.98 -8.27 -0.03
CA PRO A 87 -12.61 -9.47 0.73
C PRO A 87 -11.34 -9.32 1.59
N PRO A 88 -11.18 -10.10 2.67
CA PRO A 88 -9.99 -10.05 3.49
C PRO A 88 -8.76 -10.49 2.70
N THR A 89 -7.81 -9.57 2.55
CA THR A 89 -6.49 -9.78 1.97
C THR A 89 -5.44 -9.25 2.95
N LEU A 90 -4.17 -9.59 2.74
CA LEU A 90 -3.09 -9.00 3.55
C LEU A 90 -3.14 -7.46 3.51
N LEU A 91 -3.46 -6.88 2.35
CA LEU A 91 -3.55 -5.43 2.20
C LEU A 91 -4.75 -4.85 2.96
N SER A 92 -5.93 -5.47 2.89
CA SER A 92 -7.11 -4.94 3.59
C SER A 92 -6.99 -5.05 5.11
N VAL A 93 -6.39 -6.12 5.62
CA VAL A 93 -6.00 -6.24 7.03
C VAL A 93 -4.99 -5.15 7.40
N SER A 94 -3.97 -4.94 6.56
CA SER A 94 -2.95 -3.89 6.80
C SER A 94 -3.56 -2.49 6.83
N ALA A 95 -4.50 -2.20 5.93
CA ALA A 95 -5.24 -0.94 5.88
C ALA A 95 -6.09 -0.72 7.13
N SER A 96 -6.83 -1.75 7.58
CA SER A 96 -7.61 -1.70 8.82
C SER A 96 -6.72 -1.43 10.03
N MET A 97 -5.63 -2.20 10.18
CA MET A 97 -4.70 -2.03 11.30
C MET A 97 -4.03 -0.65 11.31
N THR A 98 -3.68 -0.12 10.14
CA THR A 98 -3.11 1.22 10.01
C THR A 98 -4.11 2.29 10.42
N LEU A 99 -5.36 2.17 9.98
CA LEU A 99 -6.43 3.10 10.35
C LEU A 99 -6.72 3.07 11.84
N ASP A 100 -6.75 1.88 12.45
CA ASP A 100 -6.93 1.72 13.90
C ASP A 100 -5.75 2.30 14.68
N ALA A 101 -4.51 2.03 14.26
CA ALA A 101 -3.32 2.58 14.91
C ALA A 101 -3.26 4.11 14.79
N TRP A 102 -3.67 4.66 13.65
CA TRP A 102 -3.77 6.11 13.44
C TRP A 102 -4.79 6.74 14.39
N LYS A 103 -6.01 6.19 14.44
CA LYS A 103 -7.09 6.70 15.32
C LYS A 103 -6.75 6.60 16.81
N ASN A 104 -5.99 5.58 17.18
CA ASN A 104 -5.52 5.38 18.55
C ASN A 104 -4.25 6.18 18.88
N GLY A 105 -3.67 6.90 17.91
CA GLY A 105 -2.42 7.66 18.10
C GLY A 105 -1.20 6.77 18.35
N THR A 106 -1.25 5.49 17.99
CA THR A 106 -0.16 4.51 18.19
C THR A 106 0.66 4.27 16.93
N LEU A 107 0.24 4.84 15.79
CA LEU A 107 1.00 4.75 14.55
C LEU A 107 2.28 5.59 14.64
N PRO A 108 3.48 5.00 14.44
CA PRO A 108 4.70 5.77 14.38
C PRO A 108 4.71 6.64 13.12
N LEU A 109 4.75 7.96 13.31
CA LEU A 109 4.93 8.88 12.20
C LEU A 109 6.42 8.92 11.82
N GLU A 110 6.70 8.80 10.53
CA GLU A 110 8.04 9.03 10.01
C GLU A 110 8.38 10.52 10.17
N GLU A 111 9.34 10.83 11.05
CA GLU A 111 9.92 12.18 11.23
C GLU A 111 10.70 12.66 10.00
#